data_AF-A0A099WJM8-F1
#
_entry.id   AF-A0A099WJM8-F1
#
_cell.length_a   1.000
_cell.length_b   1.000
_cell.length_c   1.000
_cell.angle_alpha   90.00
_cell.angle_beta   90.00
_cell.angle_gamma   90.00
#
_symmetry.space_group_name_H-M   'P 1'
#
loop_
_entity.id
_entity.type
_entity.pdbx_description
1 polymer ?
#
loop_
_entity_poly.entity_id
_entity_poly.type
_entity_poly.pdbx_seq_one_letter_code
_entity_poly.pdbx_strand_id
1 'polypeptide(L)' 'MDNQVFFIGSIIVFFIGTGCLSLSKIVYRTRAVMNKPAWGGSTLPLLFLGVPLTAVGVGLIYLFYPFQ' A
#
# COMPACT_ATOMS: atom_id res chain seq x y z
N MET A 1 21.89 9.71 11.01
CA MET A 1 20.98 9.63 9.85
C MET A 1 19.84 10.57 10.14
N ASP A 2 19.60 11.55 9.26
CA ASP A 2 18.69 12.66 9.56
C ASP A 2 17.23 12.19 9.56
N ASN A 3 16.42 12.68 10.51
CA ASN A 3 14.97 12.41 10.58
C ASN A 3 14.25 12.69 9.24
N GLN A 4 14.77 13.63 8.46
CA GLN A 4 14.31 13.94 7.11
C GLN A 4 14.42 12.73 6.15
N VAL A 5 15.48 11.94 6.25
CA VAL A 5 15.67 10.73 5.41
C VAL A 5 14.64 9.67 5.77
N PHE A 6 14.41 9.45 7.08
CA PHE A 6 13.39 8.50 7.54
C PHE A 6 11.98 8.93 7.17
N PHE A 7 11.69 10.24 7.24
CA PHE A 7 10.43 10.80 6.78
C PHE A 7 10.19 10.55 5.29
N ILE A 8 11.16 10.85 4.43
CA ILE A 8 11.06 10.59 2.98
C ILE A 8 10.88 9.08 2.73
N GLY A 9 11.63 8.23 3.43
CA GLY A 9 11.49 6.77 3.34
C GLY A 9 10.08 6.29 3.71
N SER A 10 9.49 6.85 4.77
CA SER A 10 8.13 6.52 5.20
C SER A 10 7.07 6.87 4.16
N ILE A 11 7.22 8.01 3.47
CA ILE A 11 6.35 8.44 2.37
C ILE A 11 6.43 7.44 1.21
N ILE A 12 7.62 7.00 0.85
CA ILE A 12 7.82 6.01 -0.22
C ILE A 12 7.12 4.70 0.14
N VAL A 13 7.29 4.20 1.36
CA VAL A 13 6.62 2.98 1.83
C VAL A 13 5.10 3.12 1.77
N PHE A 14 4.56 4.27 2.18
CA PHE A 14 3.14 4.56 2.08
C PHE A 14 2.62 4.54 0.63
N PHE A 15 3.34 5.16 -0.30
CA PHE A 15 2.98 5.15 -1.73
C PHE A 15 3.06 3.76 -2.36
N ILE A 16 4.05 2.95 -1.98
CA ILE A 16 4.12 1.55 -2.44
C ILE A 16 2.90 0.76 -1.94
N GLY A 17 2.56 0.89 -0.65
CA GLY A 17 1.42 0.19 -0.06
C GLY A 17 0.09 0.57 -0.71
N THR A 18 -0.16 1.87 -0.83
CA THR A 18 -1.37 2.39 -1.50
C THR A 18 -1.39 2.03 -2.99
N GLY A 19 -0.23 2.00 -3.65
CA GLY A 19 -0.06 1.49 -5.00
C GLY A 19 -0.52 0.02 -5.11
N CYS A 20 -0.07 -0.86 -4.22
CA CYS A 20 -0.51 -2.26 -4.17
C CYS A 20 -2.04 -2.39 -3.95
N LEU A 21 -2.62 -1.58 -3.06
CA LEU A 21 -4.07 -1.54 -2.83
C LEU A 21 -4.84 -1.09 -4.07
N SER A 22 -4.36 -0.04 -4.74
CA SER A 22 -4.96 0.47 -5.97
C SER A 22 -4.93 -0.59 -7.08
N LEU A 23 -3.80 -1.31 -7.21
CA LEU A 23 -3.64 -2.38 -8.18
C LEU A 23 -4.54 -3.57 -7.84
N SER A 24 -4.68 -3.93 -6.55
CA SER A 24 -5.64 -4.95 -6.10
C SER A 24 -7.07 -4.62 -6.56
N LYS A 25 -7.50 -3.36 -6.41
CA LYS A 25 -8.82 -2.90 -6.87
C LYS A 25 -8.98 -3.01 -8.40
N ILE A 26 -7.95 -2.65 -9.16
CA ILE A 26 -7.96 -2.79 -10.63
C ILE A 26 -8.04 -4.27 -11.02
N VAL A 27 -7.26 -5.14 -10.38
CA VAL A 27 -7.28 -6.59 -10.61
C VAL A 27 -8.65 -7.17 -10.25
N TYR A 28 -9.22 -6.78 -9.12
CA TYR A 28 -10.58 -7.19 -8.71
C TYR A 28 -11.60 -6.87 -9.80
N ARG A 29 -11.59 -5.62 -10.31
CA ARG A 29 -12.52 -5.17 -11.34
C ARG A 29 -12.31 -5.88 -12.68
N THR A 30 -11.06 -6.05 -13.12
CA THR A 30 -10.75 -6.75 -14.38
C THR A 30 -11.14 -8.22 -14.31
N ARG A 31 -10.95 -8.89 -13.16
CA ARG A 31 -11.41 -10.27 -12.95
C ARG A 31 -12.93 -10.41 -13.00
N ALA A 32 -13.66 -9.46 -12.42
CA ALA A 32 -15.11 -9.42 -12.49
C ALA A 32 -15.59 -9.28 -13.95
N VAL A 33 -14.95 -8.42 -14.75
CA VAL A 33 -15.24 -8.28 -16.18
C VAL A 33 -14.91 -9.55 -16.97
N MET A 34 -13.84 -10.26 -16.61
CA MET A 34 -13.45 -11.54 -17.21
C MET A 34 -14.26 -12.75 -16.70
N ASN A 35 -15.32 -12.53 -15.92
CA ASN A 35 -16.16 -13.58 -15.31
C ASN A 35 -15.36 -14.59 -14.45
N LYS A 36 -14.25 -14.15 -13.87
CA LYS A 36 -13.41 -14.90 -12.93
C LYS A 36 -13.76 -14.51 -11.49
N PRO A 37 -13.55 -15.38 -10.50
CA PRO A 37 -13.79 -15.02 -9.10
C PRO A 37 -12.96 -13.78 -8.73
N ALA A 38 -13.66 -12.72 -8.32
CA ALA A 38 -13.09 -11.38 -8.14
C ALA A 38 -12.12 -11.32 -6.95
N TRP A 39 -12.46 -12.00 -5.86
CA TRP A 39 -11.62 -12.25 -4.68
C TRP A 39 -10.61 -13.39 -4.88
N GLY A 40 -10.26 -13.74 -6.11
CA GLY A 40 -9.32 -14.82 -6.42
C GLY A 40 -8.01 -14.32 -7.02
N GLY A 41 -7.05 -15.24 -7.18
CA GLY A 41 -5.77 -14.97 -7.84
C GLY A 41 -4.98 -13.84 -7.16
N SER A 42 -4.43 -12.92 -7.96
CA SER A 42 -3.55 -11.84 -7.47
C SER A 42 -4.26 -10.74 -6.68
N THR A 43 -5.60 -10.67 -6.68
CA THR A 43 -6.35 -9.68 -5.88
C THR A 43 -6.01 -9.77 -4.39
N LEU A 44 -6.06 -10.99 -3.84
CA LEU A 44 -5.84 -11.23 -2.41
C LEU A 44 -4.40 -10.97 -1.97
N PRO A 45 -3.35 -11.50 -2.63
CA PRO A 45 -1.96 -11.18 -2.29
C PRO A 45 -1.66 -9.68 -2.32
N LEU A 46 -2.15 -8.96 -3.34
CA LEU A 46 -1.96 -7.50 -3.44
C LEU A 46 -2.66 -6.76 -2.30
N LEU A 47 -3.81 -7.26 -1.85
CA LEU A 47 -4.55 -6.67 -0.72
C LEU A 47 -3.84 -6.98 0.61
N PHE A 48 -3.45 -8.23 0.83
CA PHE A 48 -2.74 -8.66 2.04
C PHE A 48 -1.34 -8.06 2.17
N LEU A 49 -0.68 -7.70 1.06
CA LEU A 49 0.56 -6.93 1.10
C LEU A 49 0.29 -5.43 1.25
N GLY A 50 -0.67 -4.89 0.49
CA GLY A 50 -0.94 -3.45 0.47
C GLY A 50 -1.42 -2.91 1.81
N VAL A 51 -2.37 -3.58 2.48
CA VAL A 51 -2.95 -3.13 3.75
C VAL A 51 -1.88 -2.92 4.84
N PRO A 52 -1.06 -3.93 5.19
CA PRO A 52 -0.04 -3.75 6.23
C PRO A 52 1.04 -2.75 5.80
N LEU A 53 1.44 -2.72 4.53
CA LEU A 53 2.45 -1.76 4.06
C LEU A 53 1.96 -0.31 4.20
N THR A 54 0.69 -0.05 3.87
CA THR A 54 0.07 1.26 4.07
C THR A 54 -0.03 1.61 5.54
N ALA A 55 -0.45 0.68 6.40
CA ALA A 55 -0.55 0.91 7.85
C ALA A 55 0.82 1.23 8.47
N VAL A 56 1.85 0.46 8.11
CA VAL A 56 3.23 0.71 8.55
C VAL A 56 3.74 2.05 8.01
N GLY A 57 3.48 2.37 6.75
CA GLY A 57 3.85 3.65 6.14
C GLY A 57 3.23 4.84 6.90
N VAL A 58 1.95 4.78 7.24
CA VAL A 58 1.28 5.83 8.06
C VAL A 58 1.91 5.93 9.45
N GLY A 59 2.17 4.79 10.11
CA GLY A 59 2.83 4.78 11.42
C GLY A 59 4.22 5.41 11.40
N LEU A 60 5.01 5.13 10.37
CA LEU A 60 6.34 5.71 10.18
C LEU A 60 6.27 7.21 9.87
N ILE A 61 5.31 7.65 9.05
CA ILE A 61 5.08 9.09 8.77
C ILE A 61 4.79 9.83 10.07
N TYR A 62 3.94 9.26 10.93
CA TYR A 62 3.61 9.86 12.22
C TYR A 62 4.81 9.93 13.16
N LEU A 63 5.64 8.89 13.21
CA LEU A 63 6.80 8.81 14.09
C LEU A 63 7.93 9.78 13.66
N PHE A 64 8.17 9.92 12.36
CA PHE A 64 9.28 10.71 11.82
C PHE A 64 8.82 12.07 11.27
N TYR A 65 7.63 12.54 11.66
CA TYR A 65 7.12 13.82 11.21
C TYR A 65 8.04 14.96 11.68
N PRO A 66 8.64 15.75 10.76
CA PRO A 66 9.73 16.66 11.10
C PRO A 66 9.27 17.96 11.80
N PHE A 67 7.97 18.19 11.90
CA PHE A 67 7.38 19.38 12.53
C PHE A 67 6.69 19.06 13.86
N GLN A 68 7.15 18.01 14.55
CA GLN A 68 6.79 17.75 15.95
C GLN A 68 7.38 18.80 16.89
#